data_AF-A0A351BL81-F1
#
_entry.id   AF-A0A351BL81-F1
#
_cell.length_a   1.000
_cell.length_b   1.000
_cell.length_c   1.000
_cell.angle_alpha   90.00
_cell.angle_beta   90.00
_cell.angle_gamma   90.00
#
_symmetry.space_group_name_H-M   'P 1'
#
loop_
_entity.id
_entity.type
_entity.pdbx_description
1 polymer ?
#
loop_
_entity_poly.entity_id
_entity_poly.type
_entity_poly.pdbx_seq_one_letter_code
_entity_poly.pdbx_strand_id
1 'polypeptide(L)'
;MVPVLAVDSEYLFGLIGKFLARDDAGPRHDYGHLDADPRAGILEPWRFPWVDAVFDPDDATQPDNAVTFVHAAADRQPGHVVHLVGSFADLHTPIPLLPLVDTHYATVTLRIRKGEVHHYRLRIDGVWQVDPINPQRMLLDNGVEWSRFFTWGATRRLVLERWESRLLQRLCSHILPFHTADGETFFKRVHDAQGPANRAPHAYRLDESAGAVNFIDKLLAREEAHHLIDYQICLELIDRLLRLRNPVIEPWKLPREVFAELYREMATASVAGWNYGRYGNPRYFLQLLRRHTLTGVFSHPRYGGNAMTLGWKYLEERYRDASGATLFDWGRAIEAPLGRNSAYRG
;
A
#
# COMPACT_ATOMS: atom_id res chain seq x y z
N MET A 1 -26.26 14.74 3.00
CA MET A 1 -25.42 15.34 1.93
C MET A 1 -23.97 15.49 2.41
N VAL A 2 -23.03 14.86 1.69
CA VAL A 2 -21.59 14.91 1.98
C VAL A 2 -20.98 16.21 1.43
N PRO A 3 -20.13 16.95 2.17
CA PRO A 3 -19.54 18.19 1.67
C PRO A 3 -18.57 17.93 0.50
N VAL A 4 -18.70 18.72 -0.57
CA VAL A 4 -17.72 18.79 -1.66
C VAL A 4 -16.66 19.82 -1.29
N LEU A 5 -15.39 19.45 -1.41
CA LEU A 5 -14.25 20.32 -1.15
C LEU A 5 -13.79 20.97 -2.46
N ALA A 6 -13.52 22.27 -2.42
CA ALA A 6 -12.80 22.95 -3.49
C ALA A 6 -11.32 22.57 -3.38
N VAL A 7 -10.78 22.02 -4.46
CA VAL A 7 -9.38 21.62 -4.56
C VAL A 7 -8.77 22.30 -5.77
N ASP A 8 -7.54 22.79 -5.59
CA ASP A 8 -6.80 23.46 -6.64
C ASP A 8 -6.47 22.50 -7.81
N SER A 9 -6.50 23.03 -9.03
CA SER A 9 -6.27 22.21 -10.23
C SER A 9 -4.82 21.74 -10.33
N GLU A 10 -3.82 22.49 -9.86
CA GLU A 10 -2.42 22.05 -9.87
C GLU A 10 -2.21 20.83 -8.96
N TYR A 11 -2.86 20.80 -7.79
CA TYR A 11 -2.86 19.63 -6.92
C TYR A 11 -3.45 18.40 -7.63
N LEU A 12 -4.61 18.56 -8.28
CA LEU A 12 -5.26 17.49 -9.03
C LEU A 12 -4.42 17.02 -10.21
N PHE A 13 -3.79 17.92 -10.96
CA PHE A 13 -2.84 17.59 -12.01
C PHE A 13 -1.61 16.86 -11.49
N GLY A 14 -1.10 17.22 -10.32
CA GLY A 14 0.00 16.50 -9.67
C GLY A 14 -0.38 15.05 -9.32
N LEU A 15 -1.58 14.86 -8.76
CA LEU A 15 -2.12 13.53 -8.45
C LEU A 15 -2.28 12.67 -9.71
N ILE A 16 -2.97 13.20 -10.72
CA ILE A 16 -3.25 12.51 -11.98
C ILE A 16 -1.95 12.26 -12.75
N GLY A 17 -1.10 13.28 -12.85
CA GLY A 17 0.19 13.25 -13.53
C GLY A 17 1.09 12.12 -13.04
N LYS A 18 1.11 11.91 -11.72
CA LYS A 18 1.95 10.89 -11.09
C LYS A 18 1.50 9.46 -11.37
N PHE A 19 0.20 9.20 -11.41
CA PHE A 19 -0.33 7.83 -11.42
C PHE A 19 -1.03 7.41 -12.72
N LEU A 20 -1.73 8.35 -13.36
CA LEU A 20 -2.64 8.09 -14.49
C LEU A 20 -2.09 8.64 -15.81
N ALA A 21 -1.44 9.81 -15.80
CA ALA A 21 -0.99 10.45 -17.04
C ALA A 21 0.19 9.70 -17.66
N ARG A 22 -0.04 9.13 -18.84
CA ARG A 22 0.98 8.40 -19.60
C ARG A 22 0.76 8.52 -21.09
N ASP A 23 1.87 8.74 -21.82
CA ASP A 23 1.87 8.73 -23.28
C ASP A 23 1.67 7.30 -23.82
N ASP A 24 2.32 6.33 -23.19
CA ASP A 24 2.27 4.91 -23.53
C ASP A 24 1.09 4.19 -22.82
N ALA A 25 0.25 3.50 -23.60
CA ALA A 25 -0.87 2.70 -23.12
C ALA A 25 -0.51 1.21 -22.88
N GLY A 26 0.75 0.83 -23.08
CA GLY A 26 1.21 -0.55 -22.91
C GLY A 26 1.03 -1.09 -21.48
N PRO A 27 0.65 -2.38 -21.33
CA PRO A 27 0.57 -3.03 -20.03
C PRO A 27 1.99 -3.15 -19.43
N ARG A 28 2.27 -2.37 -18.39
CA ARG A 28 3.58 -2.41 -17.70
C ARG A 28 3.48 -2.86 -16.25
N HIS A 29 2.29 -2.73 -15.68
CA HIS A 29 1.99 -3.13 -14.29
C HIS A 29 1.08 -4.35 -14.22
N ASP A 30 0.93 -5.04 -15.34
CA ASP A 30 0.18 -6.31 -15.45
C ASP A 30 0.97 -7.47 -14.82
N TYR A 31 2.30 -7.48 -15.02
CA TYR A 31 3.21 -8.52 -14.54
C TYR A 31 2.79 -9.98 -14.88
N GLY A 32 1.96 -10.17 -15.91
CA GLY A 32 1.42 -11.45 -16.37
C GLY A 32 0.10 -11.89 -15.71
N HIS A 33 -0.64 -10.97 -15.08
CA HIS A 33 -1.85 -11.24 -14.29
C HIS A 33 -3.05 -10.36 -14.63
N LEU A 34 -2.87 -9.32 -15.43
CA LEU A 34 -3.91 -8.34 -15.73
C LEU A 34 -4.15 -8.18 -17.24
N ASP A 35 -4.08 -9.28 -18.00
CA ASP A 35 -4.31 -9.28 -19.45
C ASP A 35 -5.61 -8.55 -19.80
N ALA A 36 -5.48 -7.52 -20.66
CA ALA A 36 -6.56 -6.62 -21.09
C ALA A 36 -7.24 -5.76 -20.00
N ASP A 37 -6.67 -5.69 -18.79
CA ASP A 37 -7.17 -4.84 -17.73
C ASP A 37 -6.70 -3.38 -17.89
N PRO A 38 -7.57 -2.36 -17.85
CA PRO A 38 -7.16 -0.96 -17.91
C PRO A 38 -6.18 -0.57 -16.79
N ARG A 39 -6.21 -1.26 -15.65
CA ARG A 39 -5.29 -1.05 -14.52
C ARG A 39 -3.84 -1.42 -14.85
N ALA A 40 -3.60 -2.26 -15.86
CA ALA A 40 -2.25 -2.64 -16.28
C ALA A 40 -1.42 -1.45 -16.80
N GLY A 41 -2.08 -0.40 -17.29
CA GLY A 41 -1.45 0.85 -17.70
C GLY A 41 -1.22 1.85 -16.57
N ILE A 42 -1.85 1.66 -15.41
CA ILE A 42 -1.89 2.63 -14.31
C ILE A 42 -0.79 2.33 -13.29
N LEU A 43 -0.08 3.37 -12.85
CA LEU A 43 0.87 3.23 -11.75
C LEU A 43 0.11 3.20 -10.42
N GLU A 44 0.27 2.13 -9.65
CA GLU A 44 -0.37 1.95 -8.33
C GLU A 44 -1.90 2.22 -8.31
N PRO A 45 -2.70 1.49 -9.12
CA PRO A 45 -4.14 1.72 -9.24
C PRO A 45 -4.91 1.62 -7.92
N TRP A 46 -4.36 0.89 -6.94
CA TRP A 46 -4.90 0.73 -5.59
C TRP A 46 -4.95 2.02 -4.76
N ARG A 47 -4.27 3.09 -5.21
CA ARG A 47 -4.31 4.42 -4.59
C ARG A 47 -5.64 5.14 -4.80
N PHE A 48 -6.48 4.70 -5.73
CA PHE A 48 -7.74 5.37 -6.08
C PHE A 48 -8.95 4.72 -5.40
N PRO A 49 -9.91 5.51 -4.88
CA PRO A 49 -9.90 6.98 -4.79
C PRO A 49 -8.80 7.47 -3.84
N TRP A 50 -8.24 8.64 -4.13
CA TRP A 50 -7.13 9.18 -3.35
C TRP A 50 -7.64 9.71 -2.01
N VAL A 51 -7.13 9.18 -0.91
CA VAL A 51 -7.52 9.55 0.45
C VAL A 51 -6.40 10.36 1.10
N ASP A 52 -6.68 11.63 1.39
CA ASP A 52 -5.76 12.58 2.02
C ASP A 52 -6.31 13.16 3.33
N ALA A 53 -5.50 13.90 4.06
CA ALA A 53 -5.93 14.62 5.25
C ALA A 53 -6.79 15.84 4.87
N VAL A 54 -7.83 16.12 5.67
CA VAL A 54 -8.32 17.49 5.81
C VAL A 54 -7.59 18.10 6.99
N PHE A 55 -6.96 19.26 6.79
CA PHE A 55 -6.34 20.01 7.87
C PHE A 55 -7.26 21.16 8.28
N ASP A 56 -7.62 21.16 9.56
CA ASP A 56 -8.36 22.24 10.21
C ASP A 56 -7.57 22.69 11.44
N PRO A 57 -6.98 23.90 11.47
CA PRO A 57 -6.15 24.34 12.59
C PRO A 57 -6.91 24.41 13.91
N ASP A 58 -8.24 24.51 13.87
CA ASP A 58 -9.10 24.65 15.04
C ASP A 58 -9.59 23.29 15.57
N ASP A 59 -9.37 22.19 14.83
CA ASP A 59 -9.79 20.84 15.22
C ASP A 59 -8.59 19.89 15.39
N ALA A 60 -8.10 19.76 16.62
CA ALA A 60 -7.00 18.85 16.93
C ALA A 60 -7.28 17.37 16.60
N THR A 61 -8.55 16.96 16.47
CA THR A 61 -8.91 15.58 16.14
C THR A 61 -8.74 15.26 14.66
N GLN A 62 -8.73 16.28 13.80
CA GLN A 62 -8.63 16.17 12.35
C GLN A 62 -9.51 15.02 11.82
N PRO A 63 -10.82 15.03 12.06
CA PRO A 63 -11.63 13.81 12.05
C PRO A 63 -11.99 13.32 10.64
N ASP A 64 -11.64 14.11 9.61
CA ASP A 64 -12.06 13.89 8.24
C ASP A 64 -10.87 13.69 7.30
N ASN A 65 -11.15 13.02 6.19
CA ASN A 65 -10.31 12.88 5.03
C ASN A 65 -10.87 13.67 3.85
N ALA A 66 -9.98 14.08 2.95
CA ALA A 66 -10.30 14.57 1.63
C ALA A 66 -10.19 13.37 0.67
N VAL A 67 -11.32 12.91 0.14
CA VAL A 67 -11.37 11.74 -0.73
C VAL A 67 -11.65 12.19 -2.17
N THR A 68 -10.63 12.08 -3.01
CA THR A 68 -10.67 12.50 -4.41
C THR A 68 -10.97 11.29 -5.30
N PHE A 69 -12.14 11.31 -5.92
CA PHE A 69 -12.54 10.36 -6.95
C PHE A 69 -12.09 10.89 -8.30
N VAL A 70 -11.55 10.01 -9.15
CA VAL A 70 -11.07 10.35 -10.48
C VAL A 70 -11.66 9.37 -11.47
N HIS A 71 -12.26 9.89 -12.53
CA HIS A 71 -12.55 9.13 -13.73
C HIS A 71 -11.54 9.47 -14.82
N ALA A 72 -10.89 8.45 -15.37
CA ALA A 72 -10.05 8.55 -16.56
C ALA A 72 -10.79 7.93 -17.74
N ALA A 73 -11.15 8.74 -18.74
CA ALA A 73 -11.83 8.24 -19.93
C ALA A 73 -10.93 7.28 -20.73
N ALA A 74 -11.44 6.09 -21.04
CA ALA A 74 -10.66 5.03 -21.68
C ALA A 74 -10.26 5.37 -23.12
N ASP A 75 -11.10 6.11 -23.84
CA ASP A 75 -10.85 6.62 -25.19
C ASP A 75 -10.00 7.90 -25.21
N ARG A 76 -9.60 8.38 -24.02
CA ARG A 76 -8.87 9.62 -23.78
C ARG A 76 -9.58 10.86 -24.34
N GLN A 77 -10.91 10.82 -24.47
CA GLN A 77 -11.71 11.98 -24.87
C GLN A 77 -12.30 12.71 -23.66
N PRO A 78 -12.35 14.06 -23.70
CA PRO A 78 -13.09 14.83 -22.71
C PRO A 78 -14.61 14.71 -22.92
N GLY A 79 -15.38 15.12 -21.91
CA GLY A 79 -16.82 15.38 -22.06
C GLY A 79 -17.76 14.26 -21.62
N HIS A 80 -17.24 13.13 -21.13
CA HIS A 80 -18.07 12.10 -20.49
C HIS A 80 -18.83 12.67 -19.28
N VAL A 81 -20.10 12.31 -19.17
CA VAL A 81 -20.94 12.72 -18.04
C VAL A 81 -20.84 11.68 -16.95
N VAL A 82 -20.15 12.03 -15.86
CA VAL A 82 -19.83 11.09 -14.79
C VAL A 82 -20.48 11.49 -13.47
N HIS A 83 -21.17 10.54 -12.85
CA HIS A 83 -21.72 10.69 -11.51
C HIS A 83 -21.25 9.57 -10.58
N LEU A 84 -21.31 9.84 -9.29
CA LEU A 84 -20.87 8.98 -8.20
C LEU A 84 -22.02 8.75 -7.22
N VAL A 85 -22.19 7.51 -6.80
CA VAL A 85 -23.00 7.15 -5.61
C VAL A 85 -22.20 6.21 -4.74
N GLY A 86 -22.37 6.31 -3.44
CA GLY A 86 -21.70 5.43 -2.49
C GLY A 86 -22.21 5.59 -1.07
N SER A 87 -21.78 4.69 -0.19
CA SER A 87 -22.27 4.61 1.20
C SER A 87 -21.90 5.79 2.09
N PHE A 88 -21.07 6.72 1.61
CA PHE A 88 -20.73 7.99 2.27
C PHE A 88 -21.76 9.10 2.01
N ALA A 89 -22.78 8.85 1.18
CA ALA A 89 -23.81 9.82 0.83
C ALA A 89 -25.17 9.14 0.57
N ASP A 90 -26.19 9.94 0.24
CA ASP A 90 -27.52 9.46 -0.10
C ASP A 90 -27.50 8.73 -1.45
N LEU A 91 -27.74 7.42 -1.46
CA LEU A 91 -27.59 6.57 -2.67
C LEU A 91 -28.52 6.95 -3.84
N HIS A 92 -29.60 7.68 -3.59
CA HIS A 92 -30.55 8.13 -4.60
C HIS A 92 -30.20 9.51 -5.20
N THR A 93 -29.15 10.16 -4.70
CA THR A 93 -28.70 11.49 -5.16
C THR A 93 -27.28 11.38 -5.72
N PRO A 94 -27.12 11.15 -7.04
CA PRO A 94 -25.81 11.06 -7.66
C PRO A 94 -25.03 12.38 -7.56
N ILE A 95 -23.75 12.28 -7.21
CA ILE A 95 -22.81 13.42 -7.10
C ILE A 95 -22.07 13.55 -8.44
N PRO A 96 -22.12 14.69 -9.13
CA PRO A 96 -21.41 14.86 -10.39
C PRO A 96 -19.89 14.95 -10.16
N LEU A 97 -19.12 14.30 -11.03
CA LEU A 97 -17.69 14.60 -11.18
C LEU A 97 -17.55 15.77 -12.15
N LEU A 98 -16.65 16.69 -11.85
CA LEU A 98 -16.39 17.87 -12.65
C LEU A 98 -15.24 17.59 -13.63
N PRO A 99 -15.39 17.92 -14.93
CA PRO A 99 -14.29 17.81 -15.88
C PRO A 99 -13.11 18.69 -15.45
N LEU A 100 -11.90 18.14 -15.54
CA LEU A 100 -10.68 18.90 -15.38
C LEU A 100 -10.31 19.50 -16.74
N VAL A 101 -10.24 20.83 -16.80
CA VAL A 101 -10.07 21.61 -18.04
C VAL A 101 -8.89 21.07 -18.87
N ASP A 102 -9.09 21.01 -20.18
CA ASP A 102 -8.12 20.53 -21.18
C ASP A 102 -7.62 19.09 -20.97
N THR A 103 -8.37 18.26 -20.26
CA THR A 103 -8.05 16.83 -20.07
C THR A 103 -9.25 15.91 -20.22
N HIS A 104 -8.96 14.61 -20.33
CA HIS A 104 -9.95 13.53 -20.35
C HIS A 104 -10.30 13.01 -18.94
N TYR A 105 -9.94 13.76 -17.90
CA TYR A 105 -10.21 13.41 -16.51
C TYR A 105 -11.40 14.18 -15.97
N ALA A 106 -12.19 13.52 -15.12
CA ALA A 106 -13.21 14.17 -14.30
C ALA A 106 -12.96 13.83 -12.83
N THR A 107 -13.19 14.76 -11.92
CA THR A 107 -12.86 14.61 -10.50
C THR A 107 -13.92 15.17 -9.58
N VAL A 108 -13.97 14.65 -8.35
CA VAL A 108 -14.67 15.30 -7.23
C VAL A 108 -13.95 14.94 -5.94
N THR A 109 -13.76 15.93 -5.06
CA THR A 109 -13.19 15.71 -3.73
C THR A 109 -14.26 15.89 -2.67
N LEU A 110 -14.42 14.88 -1.83
CA LEU A 110 -15.44 14.83 -0.78
C LEU A 110 -14.78 14.84 0.60
N ARG A 111 -15.42 15.51 1.57
CA ARG A 111 -15.04 15.45 2.99
C ARG A 111 -15.71 14.24 3.63
N ILE A 112 -14.95 13.20 3.96
CA ILE A 112 -15.46 11.92 4.49
C ILE A 112 -14.78 11.59 5.82
N ARG A 113 -15.51 11.00 6.77
CA ARG A 113 -14.98 10.65 8.11
C ARG A 113 -13.83 9.64 8.04
N LYS A 114 -12.84 9.81 8.91
CA LYS A 114 -11.79 8.81 9.17
C LYS A 114 -12.38 7.56 9.84
N GLY A 115 -11.72 6.43 9.67
CA GLY A 115 -12.07 5.18 10.34
C GLY A 115 -13.14 4.34 9.64
N GLU A 116 -13.57 4.71 8.45
CA GLU A 116 -14.72 4.14 7.74
C GLU A 116 -14.31 3.31 6.51
N VAL A 117 -15.21 2.41 6.11
CA VAL A 117 -15.09 1.62 4.88
C VAL A 117 -16.30 1.91 4.04
N HIS A 118 -16.08 2.32 2.79
CA HIS A 118 -17.15 2.69 1.90
C HIS A 118 -17.12 1.91 0.60
N HIS A 119 -18.30 1.80 0.00
CA HIS A 119 -18.47 1.27 -1.34
C HIS A 119 -19.12 2.31 -2.24
N TYR A 120 -18.79 2.27 -3.52
CA TYR A 120 -19.28 3.22 -4.52
C TYR A 120 -19.34 2.62 -5.93
N ARG A 121 -20.11 3.29 -6.78
CA ARG A 121 -20.22 3.03 -8.22
C ARG A 121 -20.23 4.34 -8.98
N LEU A 122 -19.77 4.27 -10.22
CA LEU A 122 -19.80 5.37 -11.16
C LEU A 122 -20.94 5.16 -12.16
N ARG A 123 -21.63 6.24 -12.52
CA ARG A 123 -22.49 6.31 -13.69
C ARG A 123 -21.75 7.08 -14.77
N ILE A 124 -21.31 6.40 -15.81
CA ILE A 124 -20.58 7.00 -16.93
C ILE A 124 -21.51 6.92 -18.14
N ASP A 125 -21.86 8.08 -18.70
CA ASP A 125 -22.82 8.24 -19.81
C ASP A 125 -24.12 7.44 -19.62
N GLY A 126 -24.64 7.50 -18.40
CA GLY A 126 -25.90 6.85 -18.03
C GLY A 126 -25.77 5.40 -17.56
N VAL A 127 -24.64 4.74 -17.76
CA VAL A 127 -24.41 3.33 -17.39
C VAL A 127 -23.73 3.20 -16.04
N TRP A 128 -24.33 2.44 -15.12
CA TRP A 128 -23.74 2.14 -13.82
C TRP A 128 -22.69 1.06 -13.93
N GLN A 129 -21.48 1.33 -13.43
CA GLN A 129 -20.39 0.38 -13.39
C GLN A 129 -19.51 0.58 -12.16
N VAL A 130 -18.65 -0.40 -11.89
CA VAL A 130 -17.57 -0.24 -10.91
C VAL A 130 -16.53 0.73 -11.48
N ASP A 131 -15.77 1.37 -10.61
CA ASP A 131 -14.68 2.26 -11.01
C ASP A 131 -13.60 1.48 -11.77
N PRO A 132 -13.35 1.76 -13.06
CA PRO A 132 -12.40 0.98 -13.86
C PRO A 132 -10.98 0.97 -13.30
N ILE A 133 -10.57 2.01 -12.56
CA ILE A 133 -9.17 2.17 -12.11
C ILE A 133 -8.94 1.62 -10.71
N ASN A 134 -9.98 1.51 -9.87
CA ASN A 134 -9.85 1.02 -8.50
C ASN A 134 -9.89 -0.53 -8.46
N PRO A 135 -8.83 -1.22 -8.01
CA PRO A 135 -8.84 -2.67 -7.95
C PRO A 135 -9.64 -3.26 -6.78
N GLN A 136 -10.03 -2.44 -5.81
CA GLN A 136 -10.75 -2.88 -4.64
C GLN A 136 -12.23 -3.06 -4.97
N ARG A 137 -12.69 -4.30 -4.94
CA ARG A 137 -14.07 -4.70 -5.19
C ARG A 137 -14.73 -5.29 -3.95
N MET A 138 -16.06 -5.26 -3.93
CA MET A 138 -16.85 -6.06 -3.00
C MET A 138 -18.18 -6.47 -3.65
N LEU A 139 -18.61 -7.70 -3.37
CA LEU A 139 -19.93 -8.21 -3.72
C LEU A 139 -20.87 -7.97 -2.54
N LEU A 140 -22.00 -7.31 -2.78
CA LEU A 140 -23.06 -7.16 -1.77
C LEU A 140 -24.00 -8.37 -1.77
N ASP A 141 -24.81 -8.51 -0.72
CA ASP A 141 -25.75 -9.64 -0.55
C ASP A 141 -26.77 -9.76 -1.70
N ASN A 142 -27.01 -8.67 -2.43
CA ASN A 142 -27.86 -8.63 -3.62
C ASN A 142 -27.15 -9.10 -4.91
N GLY A 143 -25.92 -9.61 -4.80
CA GLY A 143 -25.12 -10.09 -5.93
C GLY A 143 -24.53 -8.99 -6.82
N VAL A 144 -24.64 -7.71 -6.43
CA VAL A 144 -24.10 -6.59 -7.20
C VAL A 144 -22.68 -6.27 -6.73
N GLU A 145 -21.76 -6.14 -7.67
CA GLU A 145 -20.38 -5.72 -7.41
C GLU A 145 -20.26 -4.19 -7.30
N TRP A 146 -19.47 -3.75 -6.33
CA TRP A 146 -19.17 -2.35 -6.05
C TRP A 146 -17.66 -2.14 -5.92
N SER A 147 -17.21 -0.92 -6.21
CA SER A 147 -15.86 -0.48 -5.83
C SER A 147 -15.82 -0.17 -4.35
N ARG A 148 -14.68 -0.35 -3.71
CA ARG A 148 -14.52 -0.11 -2.26
C ARG A 148 -13.29 0.73 -1.99
N PHE A 149 -13.32 1.50 -0.90
CA PHE A 149 -12.12 2.16 -0.38
C PHE A 149 -12.18 2.28 1.14
N PHE A 150 -11.05 2.65 1.73
CA PHE A 150 -10.84 2.73 3.17
C PHE A 150 -10.38 4.15 3.50
N THR A 151 -11.04 4.81 4.46
CA THR A 151 -10.53 6.08 4.96
C THR A 151 -9.41 5.85 5.98
N TRP A 152 -8.62 6.88 6.27
CA TRP A 152 -7.48 6.73 7.17
C TRP A 152 -7.95 6.27 8.56
N GLY A 153 -7.19 5.36 9.16
CA GLY A 153 -7.54 4.79 10.46
C GLY A 153 -8.62 3.70 10.42
N ALA A 154 -9.18 3.36 9.25
CA ALA A 154 -10.12 2.25 9.14
C ALA A 154 -9.46 0.96 9.63
N THR A 155 -10.06 0.33 10.64
CA THR A 155 -9.53 -0.91 11.23
C THR A 155 -10.19 -2.13 10.59
N ARG A 156 -9.38 -3.15 10.31
CA ARG A 156 -9.83 -4.44 9.82
C ARG A 156 -9.13 -5.52 10.62
N ARG A 157 -9.76 -6.69 10.71
CA ARG A 157 -9.10 -7.87 11.27
C ARG A 157 -7.90 -8.20 10.39
N LEU A 158 -6.80 -8.58 11.04
CA LEU A 158 -5.65 -9.17 10.37
C LEU A 158 -6.11 -10.42 9.60
N VAL A 159 -5.48 -10.64 8.45
CA VAL A 159 -5.92 -11.63 7.45
C VAL A 159 -4.97 -12.80 7.32
N LEU A 160 -3.72 -12.66 7.79
CA LEU A 160 -2.74 -13.73 7.75
C LEU A 160 -2.85 -14.66 8.96
N GLU A 161 -2.75 -15.96 8.70
CA GLU A 161 -2.61 -16.97 9.73
C GLU A 161 -1.22 -16.91 10.39
N ARG A 162 -1.09 -17.58 11.54
CA ARG A 162 0.15 -17.58 12.32
C ARG A 162 1.34 -18.16 11.54
N TRP A 163 1.12 -19.22 10.76
CA TRP A 163 2.18 -19.86 9.99
C TRP A 163 2.57 -19.00 8.78
N GLU A 164 1.60 -18.40 8.09
CA GLU A 164 1.81 -17.44 7.01
C GLU A 164 2.66 -16.26 7.49
N SER A 165 2.31 -15.68 8.64
CA SER A 165 3.04 -14.57 9.24
C SER A 165 4.50 -14.93 9.56
N ARG A 166 4.76 -16.14 10.08
CA ARG A 166 6.13 -16.62 10.39
C ARG A 166 6.96 -16.86 9.14
N LEU A 167 6.36 -17.47 8.12
CA LEU A 167 7.05 -17.68 6.85
C LEU A 167 7.33 -16.33 6.17
N LEU A 168 6.34 -15.43 6.16
CA LEU A 168 6.48 -14.08 5.62
C LEU A 168 7.57 -13.29 6.35
N GLN A 169 7.66 -13.37 7.68
CA GLN A 169 8.74 -12.78 8.46
C GLN A 169 10.12 -13.25 8.00
N ARG A 170 10.24 -14.55 7.69
CA ARG A 170 11.49 -15.13 7.21
C ARG A 170 11.83 -14.63 5.81
N LEU A 171 10.84 -14.52 4.93
CA LEU A 171 11.00 -13.97 3.59
C LEU A 171 11.39 -12.48 3.65
N CYS A 172 10.68 -11.65 4.42
CA CYS A 172 10.99 -10.23 4.63
C CYS A 172 12.41 -10.03 5.17
N SER A 173 12.83 -10.86 6.13
CA SER A 173 14.19 -10.81 6.68
C SER A 173 15.28 -11.01 5.62
N HIS A 174 15.02 -11.76 4.55
CA HIS A 174 15.98 -11.91 3.45
C HIS A 174 16.11 -10.64 2.59
N ILE A 175 15.04 -9.85 2.48
CA ILE A 175 15.02 -8.60 1.69
C ILE A 175 15.68 -7.46 2.46
N LEU A 176 15.47 -7.41 3.78
CA LEU A 176 15.86 -6.26 4.59
C LEU A 176 17.38 -6.20 4.79
N PRO A 177 18.00 -5.00 4.68
CA PRO A 177 19.45 -4.83 4.82
C PRO A 177 19.96 -4.93 6.27
N PHE A 178 19.08 -5.28 7.21
CA PHE A 178 19.31 -5.17 8.65
C PHE A 178 20.03 -6.38 9.27
N HIS A 179 20.01 -7.53 8.59
CA HIS A 179 20.69 -8.75 9.05
C HIS A 179 22.17 -8.77 8.64
N THR A 180 22.81 -7.60 8.79
CA THR A 180 24.27 -7.39 8.71
C THR A 180 24.78 -7.08 10.11
N ALA A 181 26.06 -7.35 10.41
CA ALA A 181 26.62 -7.05 11.73
C ALA A 181 26.43 -5.57 12.14
N ASP A 182 26.57 -4.66 11.17
CA ASP A 182 26.34 -3.22 11.37
C ASP A 182 24.86 -2.92 11.66
N GLY A 183 23.94 -3.55 10.91
CA GLY A 183 22.50 -3.42 11.13
C GLY A 183 22.08 -3.92 12.50
N GLU A 184 22.50 -5.13 12.89
CA GLU A 184 22.22 -5.71 14.19
C GLU A 184 22.77 -4.84 15.34
N THR A 185 23.98 -4.30 15.16
CA THR A 185 24.58 -3.36 16.12
C THR A 185 23.78 -2.08 16.23
N PHE A 186 23.35 -1.50 15.11
CA PHE A 186 22.48 -0.32 15.08
C PHE A 186 21.18 -0.57 15.86
N PHE A 187 20.46 -1.66 15.56
CA PHE A 187 19.18 -1.95 16.20
C PHE A 187 19.34 -2.24 17.69
N LYS A 188 20.38 -2.98 18.09
CA LYS A 188 20.70 -3.22 19.50
C LYS A 188 20.93 -1.89 20.24
N ARG A 189 21.77 -1.01 19.69
CA ARG A 189 22.07 0.30 20.29
C ARG A 189 20.83 1.19 20.38
N VAL A 190 20.01 1.27 19.32
CA VAL A 190 18.79 2.09 19.32
C VAL A 190 17.73 1.53 20.28
N HIS A 191 17.61 0.20 20.36
CA HIS A 191 16.72 -0.46 21.31
C HIS A 191 17.14 -0.21 22.77
N ASP A 192 18.43 -0.31 23.06
CA ASP A 192 18.98 -0.10 24.41
C ASP A 192 18.82 1.37 24.85
N ALA A 193 18.97 2.32 23.92
CA ALA A 193 18.80 3.75 24.18
C ALA A 193 17.34 4.19 24.48
N GLN A 194 16.33 3.40 24.08
CA GLN A 194 14.93 3.79 24.26
C GLN A 194 14.40 3.56 25.69
N GLY A 195 15.09 2.79 26.54
CA GLY A 195 14.67 2.50 27.91
C GLY A 195 13.28 1.83 28.02
N PRO A 196 12.82 1.41 29.22
CA PRO A 196 11.50 0.80 29.39
C PRO A 196 10.35 1.81 29.31
N ALA A 197 10.60 3.06 29.70
CA ALA A 197 9.58 4.10 29.92
C ALA A 197 9.13 4.83 28.64
N ASN A 198 9.95 4.86 27.58
CA ASN A 198 9.57 5.44 26.28
C ASN A 198 9.05 4.37 25.28
N ARG A 199 8.80 3.14 25.77
CA ARG A 199 8.13 2.10 24.96
C ARG A 199 6.65 2.44 24.90
N ALA A 200 6.16 2.82 23.74
CA ALA A 200 4.72 2.99 23.54
C ALA A 200 4.00 1.69 23.94
N PRO A 201 2.89 1.76 24.70
CA PRO A 201 2.04 0.59 24.92
C PRO A 201 1.64 0.02 23.56
N HIS A 202 1.83 -1.28 23.34
CA HIS A 202 1.63 -1.97 22.05
C HIS A 202 2.69 -1.73 20.97
N ALA A 203 3.87 -1.19 21.30
CA ALA A 203 5.03 -1.28 20.44
C ALA A 203 5.45 -2.76 20.32
N TYR A 204 5.07 -3.40 19.22
CA TYR A 204 5.56 -4.72 18.84
C TYR A 204 7.09 -4.75 18.94
N ARG A 205 7.62 -5.85 19.46
CA ARG A 205 9.06 -6.10 19.57
C ARG A 205 9.74 -5.88 18.22
N LEU A 206 10.62 -4.88 18.18
CA LEU A 206 11.33 -4.35 17.00
C LEU A 206 12.41 -5.31 16.46
N ASP A 207 12.53 -6.49 17.08
CA ASP A 207 13.43 -7.61 16.80
C ASP A 207 12.83 -8.66 15.82
N GLU A 208 11.60 -8.46 15.32
CA GLU A 208 10.97 -9.32 14.31
C GLU A 208 10.70 -8.55 13.00
N SER A 209 11.72 -8.45 12.12
CA SER A 209 11.59 -7.84 10.78
C SER A 209 10.90 -6.47 10.74
N ALA A 210 11.32 -5.53 11.60
CA ALA A 210 10.99 -4.11 11.51
C ALA A 210 9.52 -3.80 11.12
N GLY A 211 8.52 -4.37 11.78
CA GLY A 211 7.10 -4.06 11.53
C GLY A 211 6.58 -4.36 10.11
N ALA A 212 7.38 -4.93 9.21
CA ALA A 212 7.05 -5.10 7.80
C ALA A 212 5.92 -6.12 7.60
N VAL A 213 5.94 -7.22 8.36
CA VAL A 213 4.87 -8.25 8.33
C VAL A 213 3.55 -7.66 8.79
N ASN A 214 3.54 -6.90 9.89
CA ASN A 214 2.34 -6.24 10.39
C ASN A 214 1.83 -5.16 9.43
N PHE A 215 2.74 -4.43 8.77
CA PHE A 215 2.37 -3.51 7.70
C PHE A 215 1.70 -4.25 6.53
N ILE A 216 2.33 -5.33 6.03
CA ILE A 216 1.80 -6.15 4.94
C ILE A 216 0.41 -6.69 5.29
N ASP A 217 0.23 -7.27 6.48
CA ASP A 217 -1.04 -7.82 6.92
C ASP A 217 -2.15 -6.75 6.96
N LYS A 218 -1.85 -5.56 7.49
CA LYS A 218 -2.78 -4.41 7.48
C LYS A 218 -3.07 -3.86 6.08
N LEU A 219 -2.11 -3.95 5.18
CA LEU A 219 -2.24 -3.53 3.78
C LEU A 219 -3.16 -4.50 3.03
N LEU A 220 -2.93 -5.82 3.20
CA LEU A 220 -3.75 -6.89 2.64
C LEU A 220 -5.15 -6.96 3.26
N ALA A 221 -5.34 -6.47 4.48
CA ALA A 221 -6.66 -6.33 5.07
C ALA A 221 -7.45 -5.14 4.47
N ARG A 222 -6.80 -4.23 3.72
CA ARG A 222 -7.34 -2.93 3.30
C ARG A 222 -6.97 -2.55 1.85
N GLU A 223 -6.06 -1.59 1.70
CA GLU A 223 -5.75 -0.87 0.45
C GLU A 223 -5.24 -1.79 -0.67
N GLU A 224 -4.65 -2.94 -0.31
CA GLU A 224 -4.20 -3.95 -1.26
C GLU A 224 -4.84 -5.33 -1.02
N ALA A 225 -6.08 -5.36 -0.50
CA ALA A 225 -6.80 -6.61 -0.29
C ALA A 225 -7.01 -7.49 -1.54
N HIS A 226 -6.94 -6.92 -2.76
CA HIS A 226 -6.94 -7.69 -4.00
C HIS A 226 -5.71 -8.62 -4.13
N HIS A 227 -4.62 -8.35 -3.41
CA HIS A 227 -3.43 -9.21 -3.37
C HIS A 227 -3.45 -10.26 -2.26
N LEU A 228 -4.49 -10.30 -1.41
CA LEU A 228 -4.54 -11.30 -0.34
C LEU A 228 -4.48 -12.72 -0.90
N ILE A 229 -5.18 -12.98 -2.01
CA ILE A 229 -5.20 -14.29 -2.64
C ILE A 229 -3.82 -14.69 -3.19
N ASP A 230 -3.05 -13.72 -3.73
CA ASP A 230 -1.68 -13.95 -4.19
C ASP A 230 -0.79 -14.42 -3.04
N TYR A 231 -0.90 -13.75 -1.88
CA TYR A 231 -0.17 -14.12 -0.67
C TYR A 231 -0.54 -15.51 -0.16
N GLN A 232 -1.84 -15.80 -0.05
CA GLN A 232 -2.31 -17.10 0.44
C GLN A 232 -1.80 -18.24 -0.45
N ILE A 233 -1.97 -18.13 -1.77
CA ILE A 233 -1.50 -19.14 -2.72
C ILE A 233 0.02 -19.26 -2.66
N CYS A 234 0.77 -18.16 -2.73
CA CYS A 234 2.21 -18.22 -2.82
C CYS A 234 2.88 -18.67 -1.52
N LEU A 235 2.38 -18.24 -0.35
CA LEU A 235 2.91 -18.70 0.94
C LEU A 235 2.66 -20.20 1.13
N GLU A 236 1.50 -20.70 0.70
CA GLU A 236 1.20 -22.13 0.72
C GLU A 236 2.12 -22.92 -0.24
N LEU A 237 2.35 -22.42 -1.46
CA LEU A 237 3.27 -23.04 -2.41
C LEU A 237 4.71 -23.05 -1.89
N ILE A 238 5.16 -21.96 -1.28
CA ILE A 238 6.49 -21.87 -0.66
C ILE A 238 6.61 -22.83 0.52
N ASP A 239 5.63 -22.87 1.43
CA ASP A 239 5.64 -23.79 2.58
C ASP A 239 5.76 -25.25 2.13
N ARG A 240 4.90 -25.67 1.18
CA ARG A 240 4.95 -27.03 0.61
C ARG A 240 6.30 -27.33 -0.04
N LEU A 241 6.80 -26.41 -0.85
CA LEU A 241 8.09 -26.56 -1.53
C LEU A 241 9.24 -26.74 -0.52
N LEU A 242 9.26 -25.92 0.54
CA LEU A 242 10.28 -25.98 1.57
C LEU A 242 10.19 -27.28 2.38
N ARG A 243 8.98 -27.78 2.67
CA ARG A 243 8.78 -29.10 3.32
C ARG A 243 9.22 -30.26 2.43
N LEU A 244 9.03 -30.17 1.12
CA LEU A 244 9.52 -31.18 0.17
C LEU A 244 11.06 -31.21 0.14
N ARG A 245 11.70 -30.03 0.18
CA ARG A 245 13.17 -29.90 0.20
C ARG A 245 13.77 -30.29 1.55
N ASN A 246 13.05 -30.06 2.65
CA ASN A 246 13.47 -30.41 4.01
C ASN A 246 12.26 -30.85 4.85
N PRO A 247 12.01 -32.16 4.99
CA PRO A 247 10.84 -32.67 5.70
C PRO A 247 10.95 -32.62 7.22
N VAL A 248 12.14 -32.29 7.77
CA VAL A 248 12.43 -32.39 9.21
C VAL A 248 12.31 -31.04 9.91
N ILE A 249 12.74 -29.96 9.26
CA ILE A 249 12.77 -28.62 9.84
C ILE A 249 11.57 -27.82 9.33
N GLU A 250 10.84 -27.19 10.24
CA GLU A 250 9.77 -26.26 9.89
C GLU A 250 10.27 -25.16 8.93
N PRO A 251 9.55 -24.86 7.83
CA PRO A 251 10.01 -23.96 6.76
C PRO A 251 10.57 -22.62 7.25
N TRP A 252 9.89 -21.95 8.18
CA TRP A 252 10.30 -20.66 8.73
C TRP A 252 11.59 -20.71 9.58
N LYS A 253 12.03 -21.90 9.99
CA LYS A 253 13.29 -22.14 10.73
C LYS A 253 14.47 -22.51 9.81
N LEU A 254 14.25 -22.65 8.51
CA LEU A 254 15.31 -23.08 7.61
C LEU A 254 16.47 -22.07 7.52
N PRO A 255 17.70 -22.54 7.26
CA PRO A 255 18.88 -21.69 7.09
C PRO A 255 18.71 -20.62 6.00
N ARG A 256 19.51 -19.56 6.07
CA ARG A 256 19.38 -18.39 5.17
C ARG A 256 19.64 -18.78 3.72
N GLU A 257 20.52 -19.74 3.51
CA GLU A 257 20.99 -20.25 2.24
C GLU A 257 19.84 -20.83 1.43
N VAL A 258 18.92 -21.53 2.09
CA VAL A 258 17.72 -22.10 1.46
C VAL A 258 16.81 -20.99 0.91
N PHE A 259 16.62 -19.91 1.66
CA PHE A 259 15.85 -18.76 1.20
C PHE A 259 16.58 -17.98 0.10
N ALA A 260 17.91 -17.86 0.17
CA ALA A 260 18.70 -17.23 -0.88
C ALA A 260 18.59 -17.99 -2.22
N GLU A 261 18.57 -19.32 -2.17
CA GLU A 261 18.31 -20.16 -3.34
C GLU A 261 16.88 -19.98 -3.88
N LEU A 262 15.87 -20.07 -3.01
CA LEU A 262 14.48 -19.83 -3.40
C LEU A 262 14.30 -18.47 -4.07
N TYR A 263 14.91 -17.41 -3.54
CA TYR A 263 14.86 -16.07 -4.13
C TYR A 263 15.51 -16.01 -5.51
N ARG A 264 16.62 -16.73 -5.74
CA ARG A 264 17.25 -16.81 -7.07
C ARG A 264 16.35 -17.51 -8.08
N GLU A 265 15.74 -18.62 -7.68
CA GLU A 265 14.81 -19.38 -8.54
C GLU A 265 13.54 -18.57 -8.86
N MET A 266 12.95 -17.91 -7.87
CA MET A 266 11.78 -17.05 -8.07
C MET A 266 12.13 -15.86 -8.98
N ALA A 267 13.33 -15.29 -8.85
CA ALA A 267 13.77 -14.16 -9.69
C ALA A 267 13.90 -14.54 -11.18
N THR A 268 14.21 -15.80 -11.50
CA THR A 268 14.26 -16.32 -12.88
C THR A 268 12.93 -16.89 -13.35
N ALA A 269 11.87 -16.79 -12.53
CA ALA A 269 10.57 -17.41 -12.75
C ALA A 269 10.63 -18.94 -12.96
N SER A 270 11.70 -19.59 -12.50
CA SER A 270 11.97 -21.01 -12.69
C SER A 270 12.30 -21.67 -11.36
N VAL A 271 11.26 -21.98 -10.60
CA VAL A 271 11.32 -22.68 -9.31
C VAL A 271 10.96 -24.16 -9.52
N ALA A 272 11.91 -25.05 -9.23
CA ALA A 272 11.69 -26.49 -9.27
C ALA A 272 10.67 -26.90 -8.21
N GLY A 273 9.62 -27.64 -8.60
CA GLY A 273 8.54 -28.08 -7.71
C GLY A 273 7.41 -27.06 -7.51
N TRP A 274 7.47 -25.89 -8.18
CA TRP A 274 6.40 -24.90 -8.15
C TRP A 274 5.20 -25.35 -8.98
N ASN A 275 3.98 -25.09 -8.49
CA ASN A 275 2.76 -25.37 -9.22
C ASN A 275 2.33 -24.15 -10.07
N TYR A 276 2.83 -24.09 -11.30
CA TYR A 276 2.52 -23.01 -12.25
C TYR A 276 1.05 -22.95 -12.67
N GLY A 277 0.30 -24.05 -12.53
CA GLY A 277 -1.14 -24.05 -12.76
C GLY A 277 -1.94 -23.34 -11.66
N ARG A 278 -1.40 -23.27 -10.43
CA ARG A 278 -1.99 -22.50 -9.32
C ARG A 278 -1.51 -21.06 -9.28
N TYR A 279 -0.24 -20.81 -9.62
CA TYR A 279 0.33 -19.47 -9.68
C TYR A 279 1.38 -19.36 -10.77
N GLY A 280 1.05 -18.67 -11.85
CA GLY A 280 1.86 -18.71 -13.08
C GLY A 280 3.23 -18.04 -12.97
N ASN A 281 3.40 -17.04 -12.10
CA ASN A 281 4.59 -16.20 -12.11
C ASN A 281 5.20 -15.99 -10.70
N PRO A 282 6.09 -16.87 -10.22
CA PRO A 282 6.75 -16.68 -8.92
C PRO A 282 7.60 -15.40 -8.86
N ARG A 283 8.09 -14.88 -9.99
CA ARG A 283 8.83 -13.62 -10.04
C ARG A 283 7.95 -12.43 -9.67
N TYR A 284 6.68 -12.46 -10.09
CA TYR A 284 5.73 -11.40 -9.75
C TYR A 284 5.50 -11.34 -8.24
N PHE A 285 5.21 -12.49 -7.60
CA PHE A 285 5.05 -12.53 -6.14
C PHE A 285 6.31 -12.03 -5.41
N LEU A 286 7.50 -12.39 -5.91
CA LEU A 286 8.76 -11.87 -5.35
C LEU A 286 8.87 -10.34 -5.46
N GLN A 287 8.45 -9.74 -6.58
CA GLN A 287 8.45 -8.29 -6.77
C GLN A 287 7.43 -7.59 -5.87
N LEU A 288 6.22 -8.15 -5.79
CA LEU A 288 5.15 -7.69 -4.90
C LEU A 288 5.60 -7.69 -3.44
N LEU A 289 6.18 -8.82 -3.00
CA LEU A 289 6.72 -8.97 -1.66
C LEU A 289 7.82 -7.94 -1.39
N ARG A 290 8.79 -7.77 -2.29
CA ARG A 290 9.85 -6.76 -2.15
C ARG A 290 9.29 -5.34 -2.01
N ARG A 291 8.30 -4.99 -2.85
CA ARG A 291 7.62 -3.69 -2.78
C ARG A 291 7.00 -3.50 -1.40
N HIS A 292 6.17 -4.43 -0.93
CA HIS A 292 5.51 -4.27 0.36
C HIS A 292 6.48 -4.29 1.55
N THR A 293 7.52 -5.12 1.50
CA THR A 293 8.55 -5.15 2.55
C THR A 293 9.29 -3.82 2.65
N LEU A 294 9.75 -3.26 1.52
CA LEU A 294 10.46 -1.97 1.52
C LEU A 294 9.53 -0.81 1.90
N THR A 295 8.32 -0.78 1.35
CA THR A 295 7.32 0.22 1.73
C THR A 295 7.04 0.15 3.23
N GLY A 296 6.80 -1.03 3.79
CA GLY A 296 6.50 -1.19 5.21
C GLY A 296 7.62 -0.75 6.14
N VAL A 297 8.88 -0.79 5.70
CA VAL A 297 10.02 -0.37 6.52
C VAL A 297 10.34 1.11 6.36
N PHE A 298 10.08 1.71 5.20
CA PHE A 298 10.51 3.08 4.90
C PHE A 298 9.36 4.07 4.63
N SER A 299 8.10 3.64 4.73
CA SER A 299 6.94 4.54 4.64
C SER A 299 6.80 5.39 5.91
N HIS A 300 5.90 6.38 5.85
CA HIS A 300 5.51 7.14 7.04
C HIS A 300 4.93 6.21 8.13
N PRO A 301 5.30 6.36 9.42
CA PRO A 301 4.85 5.47 10.48
C PRO A 301 3.32 5.39 10.65
N ARG A 302 2.61 6.46 10.26
CA ARG A 302 1.14 6.54 10.27
C ARG A 302 0.46 5.41 9.49
N TYR A 303 1.14 4.83 8.50
CA TYR A 303 0.61 3.74 7.68
C TYR A 303 0.77 2.35 8.33
N GLY A 304 1.30 2.28 9.56
CA GLY A 304 1.42 1.03 10.32
C GLY A 304 2.73 0.27 10.11
N GLY A 305 3.64 0.83 9.30
CA GLY A 305 5.03 0.41 9.12
C GLY A 305 6.02 1.35 9.82
N ASN A 306 7.33 1.17 9.60
CA ASN A 306 8.42 2.06 10.04
C ASN A 306 8.26 2.60 11.49
N ALA A 307 7.89 1.71 12.42
CA ALA A 307 7.62 2.11 13.79
C ALA A 307 8.80 2.91 14.37
N MET A 308 8.50 4.00 15.07
CA MET A 308 9.51 4.89 15.69
C MET A 308 10.54 5.48 14.70
N THR A 309 10.19 5.55 13.42
CA THR A 309 11.03 6.05 12.32
C THR A 309 12.36 5.30 12.18
N LEU A 310 12.44 4.04 12.61
CA LEU A 310 13.70 3.28 12.64
C LEU A 310 14.32 3.08 11.26
N GLY A 311 13.51 2.81 10.24
CA GLY A 311 14.00 2.71 8.87
C GLY A 311 14.67 4.02 8.45
N TRP A 312 14.05 5.15 8.79
CA TRP A 312 14.62 6.47 8.48
C TRP A 312 15.87 6.80 9.28
N LYS A 313 15.90 6.49 10.58
CA LYS A 313 17.10 6.63 11.43
C LYS A 313 18.27 5.79 10.93
N TYR A 314 17.98 4.58 10.44
CA TYR A 314 18.98 3.73 9.82
C TYR A 314 19.58 4.40 8.56
N LEU A 315 18.72 4.97 7.69
CA LEU A 315 19.18 5.70 6.50
C LEU A 315 19.97 6.97 6.88
N GLU A 316 19.49 7.73 7.88
CA GLU A 316 20.17 8.91 8.42
C GLU A 316 21.59 8.60 8.93
N GLU A 317 21.77 7.46 9.59
CA GLU A 317 23.08 7.05 10.07
C GLU A 317 23.99 6.55 8.94
N ARG A 318 23.42 5.86 7.96
CA ARG A 318 24.18 5.21 6.89
C ARG A 318 24.61 6.16 5.77
N TYR A 319 23.75 7.12 5.43
CA TYR A 319 24.00 8.10 4.38
C TYR A 319 24.60 9.35 4.97
N ARG A 320 25.93 9.36 5.10
CA ARG A 320 26.71 10.51 5.55
C ARG A 320 27.66 10.97 4.47
N ASP A 321 27.91 12.27 4.42
CA ASP A 321 28.97 12.84 3.61
C ASP A 321 30.35 12.65 4.24
N ALA A 322 31.40 13.13 3.56
CA ALA A 322 32.77 13.03 4.03
C ALA A 322 33.04 13.81 5.35
N SER A 323 32.19 14.78 5.70
CA SER A 323 32.27 15.52 6.96
C SER A 323 31.54 14.83 8.11
N GLY A 324 30.83 13.73 7.83
CA GLY A 324 30.01 13.01 8.79
C GLY A 324 28.59 13.57 8.94
N ALA A 325 28.19 14.59 8.17
CA ALA A 325 26.84 15.11 8.17
C ALA A 325 25.88 14.16 7.44
N THR A 326 24.63 14.05 7.91
CA THR A 326 23.63 13.21 7.26
C THR A 326 23.18 13.81 5.93
N LEU A 327 23.09 12.97 4.91
CA LEU A 327 22.49 13.28 3.61
C LEU A 327 20.98 12.94 3.58
N PHE A 328 20.46 12.33 4.65
CA PHE A 328 19.06 11.93 4.80
C PHE A 328 18.45 12.55 6.07
N ASP A 329 18.28 13.88 6.07
CA ASP A 329 17.61 14.62 7.15
C ASP A 329 16.09 14.54 7.01
N TRP A 330 15.55 13.36 7.32
CA TRP A 330 14.11 13.11 7.30
C TRP A 330 13.37 13.99 8.33
N GLY A 331 14.02 14.38 9.43
CA GLY A 331 13.43 15.23 10.45
C GLY A 331 12.98 16.59 9.90
N ARG A 332 13.71 17.17 8.93
CA ARG A 332 13.30 18.42 8.26
C ARG A 332 12.11 18.28 7.32
N ALA A 333 11.84 17.06 6.82
CA ALA A 333 10.80 16.82 5.83
C ALA A 333 9.43 16.50 6.47
N ILE A 334 9.42 15.94 7.68
CA ILE A 334 8.23 15.38 8.32
C ILE A 334 7.65 16.33 9.38
N GLU A 335 6.33 16.29 9.55
CA GLU A 335 5.55 17.07 10.51
C GLU A 335 5.84 16.69 11.97
N ALA A 336 5.54 17.61 12.89
CA ALA A 336 5.51 17.29 14.31
C ALA A 336 4.41 16.22 14.61
N PRO A 337 4.61 15.31 15.58
CA PRO A 337 5.72 15.23 16.53
C PRO A 337 6.93 14.42 16.05
N LEU A 338 6.89 13.84 14.84
CA LEU A 338 7.96 12.98 14.34
C LEU A 338 9.16 13.78 13.83
N GLY A 339 8.89 14.90 13.14
CA GLY A 339 9.90 15.80 12.61
C GLY A 339 9.68 17.25 13.06
N ARG A 340 10.28 18.17 12.31
CA ARG A 340 10.33 19.62 12.57
C ARG A 340 9.81 20.46 11.39
N ASN A 341 9.21 19.82 10.38
CA ASN A 341 8.60 20.54 9.27
C ASN A 341 7.31 21.21 9.74
N SER A 342 7.25 22.53 9.67
CA SER A 342 6.05 23.31 10.02
C SER A 342 5.08 23.48 8.85
N ALA A 343 5.55 23.25 7.62
CA ALA A 343 4.81 23.42 6.38
C ALA A 343 4.11 22.14 5.92
N TYR A 344 4.76 20.98 6.09
CA TYR A 344 4.14 19.68 5.85
C TYR A 344 3.26 19.31 7.05
N ARG A 345 1.98 18.96 6.82
CA ARG A 345 0.97 18.69 7.86
C ARG A 345 0.31 17.32 7.72
N GLY A 346 1.00 16.42 7.00
CA GLY A 346 0.56 15.06 6.74
C GLY A 346 0.18 14.85 5.29
#